data_AF-A0A5P9CX66-F1
#
_entry.id   AF-A0A5P9CX66-F1
#
_cell.length_a   1.000
_cell.length_b   1.000
_cell.length_c   1.000
_cell.angle_alpha   90.00
_cell.angle_beta   90.00
_cell.angle_gamma   90.00
#
_symmetry.space_group_name_H-M   'P 1'
#
loop_
_entity.id
_entity.type
_entity.pdbx_description
1 polymer ?
#
loop_
_entity_poly.entity_id
_entity_poly.type
_entity_poly.pdbx_seq_one_letter_code
_entity_poly.pdbx_strand_id
1 'polypeptide(L)' 'MQTAEFLIEIGQYYLMAGGVVAALFLVIGIDRIEPSSRGSYAFRPLLIPGICLIWPLVIYRWVVLEKHGEARR' A
#
# COMPACT_ATOMS: atom_id res chain seq x y z
N MET A 1 -28.68 -14.30 11.17
CA MET A 1 -27.87 -14.33 9.92
C MET A 1 -27.21 -12.98 9.59
N GLN A 2 -27.32 -11.95 10.44
CA GLN A 2 -26.94 -10.56 10.10
C GLN A 2 -25.46 -10.21 10.39
N THR A 3 -24.80 -10.91 11.31
CA THR A 3 -23.40 -10.62 11.70
C THR A 3 -22.37 -11.07 10.68
N ALA A 4 -22.60 -12.19 9.98
CA ALA A 4 -21.68 -12.70 8.97
C ALA A 4 -21.63 -11.79 7.73
N GLU A 5 -22.78 -11.28 7.30
CA GLU A 5 -22.90 -10.36 6.17
C GLU A 5 -22.15 -9.04 6.45
N PHE A 6 -22.35 -8.47 7.64
CA PHE A 6 -21.66 -7.25 8.07
C PHE A 6 -20.13 -7.40 8.11
N LEU A 7 -19.63 -8.55 8.56
CA LEU A 7 -18.20 -8.85 8.58
C LEU A 7 -17.61 -8.91 7.16
N ILE A 8 -18.33 -9.51 6.22
CA ILE A 8 -17.90 -9.60 4.83
C ILE A 8 -17.93 -8.22 4.17
N GLU A 9 -18.97 -7.42 4.44
CA GLU A 9 -19.11 -6.07 3.91
C GLU A 9 -17.95 -5.17 4.34
N ILE A 10 -17.61 -5.16 5.64
CA ILE A 10 -16.44 -4.42 6.15
C ILE A 10 -15.15 -4.95 5.50
N GLY A 11 -14.99 -6.26 5.38
CA GLY A 11 -13.82 -6.87 4.73
C GLY A 11 -13.68 -6.46 3.26
N GLN A 12 -14.79 -6.38 2.53
CA GLN A 12 -14.82 -5.92 1.14
C GLN A 12 -14.41 -4.45 1.04
N TYR A 13 -15.00 -3.56 1.84
CA TYR A 13 -14.62 -2.15 1.84
C TYR A 13 -13.15 -1.95 2.22
N TYR A 14 -12.66 -2.71 3.20
CA TYR A 14 -11.25 -2.68 3.60
C TYR A 14 -10.32 -3.11 2.47
N LEU A 15 -10.63 -4.20 1.76
CA LEU A 15 -9.86 -4.65 0.61
C LEU A 15 -9.94 -3.71 -0.59
N MET A 16 -11.10 -3.08 -0.83
CA MET A 16 -11.26 -2.05 -1.86
C MET A 16 -10.36 -0.85 -1.56
N ALA A 17 -10.37 -0.36 -0.32
CA ALA A 17 -9.48 0.71 0.12
C ALA A 17 -8.01 0.31 -0.04
N GLY A 18 -7.66 -0.91 0.39
CA GLY A 18 -6.33 -1.48 0.21
C GLY A 18 -5.89 -1.55 -1.26
N GLY A 19 -6.81 -1.89 -2.17
CA GLY A 19 -6.57 -1.90 -3.62
C GLY A 19 -6.28 -0.51 -4.20
N VAL A 20 -7.03 0.50 -3.77
CA VAL A 20 -6.76 1.91 -4.14
C VAL A 20 -5.38 2.34 -3.64
N VAL A 21 -5.04 2.00 -2.39
CA VAL A 21 -3.73 2.31 -1.82
C VAL A 21 -2.62 1.57 -2.55
N ALA A 22 -2.82 0.30 -2.89
CA ALA A 22 -1.87 -0.48 -3.69
C ALA A 22 -1.64 0.17 -5.07
N ALA A 23 -2.70 0.61 -5.75
CA ALA A 23 -2.59 1.32 -7.01
C ALA A 23 -1.79 2.63 -6.86
N LEU A 24 -2.12 3.46 -5.86
CA LEU A 24 -1.39 4.69 -5.57
C LEU A 24 0.09 4.44 -5.22
N PHE A 25 0.36 3.40 -4.43
CA PHE A 25 1.71 3.04 -4.02
C PHE A 25 2.54 2.51 -5.20
N LEU A 26 1.93 1.75 -6.11
CA LEU A 26 2.60 1.30 -7.33
C LEU A 26 2.89 2.43 -8.31
N VAL A 27 2.02 3.44 -8.39
CA VAL A 27 2.19 4.60 -9.30
C VAL A 27 3.15 5.64 -8.71
N ILE A 28 3.04 5.94 -7.42
CA ILE A 28 3.74 7.08 -6.77
C ILE A 28 4.84 6.61 -5.81
N GLY A 29 4.56 5.58 -5.02
CA GLY A 29 5.47 5.07 -3.98
C GLY A 29 6.69 4.33 -4.54
N ILE A 30 6.53 3.63 -5.67
CA ILE A 30 7.58 2.82 -6.29
C ILE A 30 8.79 3.63 -6.75
N ASP A 31 8.55 4.82 -7.34
CA ASP A 31 9.64 5.69 -7.81
C ASP A 31 10.42 6.31 -6.65
N ARG A 32 9.80 6.42 -5.46
CA ARG A 32 10.44 7.01 -4.27
C ARG A 32 11.18 6.02 -3.40
N ILE A 33 10.70 4.78 -3.28
CA ILE A 33 11.28 3.79 -2.35
C ILE A 33 12.57 3.20 -2.90
N GLU A 34 12.73 3.12 -4.22
CA GLU A 34 13.93 2.53 -4.79
C GLU A 34 14.25 3.03 -6.20
N PRO A 35 14.96 4.18 -6.34
CA PRO A 35 15.46 4.63 -7.64
C PRO A 35 16.55 3.72 -8.22
N SER A 36 16.97 2.67 -7.49
CA SER A 36 18.08 1.78 -7.84
C SER A 36 17.71 0.33 -8.18
N SER A 37 16.45 -0.11 -8.05
CA SER A 37 16.08 -1.50 -8.37
C SER A 37 15.73 -1.67 -9.85
N ARG A 38 16.76 -1.51 -10.68
CA ARG A 38 16.75 -1.85 -12.12
C ARG A 38 16.62 -3.36 -12.40
N GLY A 39 16.52 -4.23 -11.38
CA GLY A 39 16.60 -5.68 -11.52
C GLY A 39 15.36 -6.50 -11.11
N SER A 40 14.35 -5.94 -10.43
CA SER A 40 13.29 -6.75 -9.81
C SER A 40 11.89 -6.19 -10.01
N TYR A 41 11.49 -6.04 -11.28
CA TYR A 41 10.12 -5.65 -11.64
C TYR A 41 9.08 -6.73 -11.33
N ALA A 42 9.48 -8.00 -11.23
CA ALA A 42 8.59 -9.13 -10.99
C ALA A 42 7.98 -9.18 -9.58
N PHE A 43 8.60 -8.53 -8.58
CA PHE A 43 8.06 -8.47 -7.22
C PHE A 43 6.97 -7.42 -7.02
N ARG A 44 6.79 -6.50 -7.98
CA ARG A 44 5.84 -5.39 -7.87
C ARG A 44 4.38 -5.86 -7.80
N PRO A 45 3.89 -6.78 -8.65
CA PRO A 45 2.53 -7.31 -8.52
C PRO A 45 2.35 -8.18 -7.28
N LEU A 46 3.42 -8.86 -6.84
CA LEU A 46 3.40 -9.73 -5.66
C LEU A 46 3.20 -8.93 -4.36
N LEU A 47 3.57 -7.64 -4.35
CA LEU A 47 3.32 -6.74 -3.24
C LEU A 47 1.87 -6.28 -3.14
N ILE A 48 1.08 -6.31 -4.24
CA ILE A 48 -0.33 -5.88 -4.24
C ILE A 48 -1.15 -6.57 -3.15
N PRO A 49 -1.19 -7.92 -3.05
CA PRO A 49 -1.97 -8.59 -2.00
C PRO A 49 -1.48 -8.22 -0.59
N GLY A 50 -0.17 -8.05 -0.41
CA GLY A 50 0.40 -7.58 0.85
C GLY A 50 -0.07 -6.16 1.19
N ILE A 51 0.05 -5.23 0.25
CA ILE A 51 -0.38 -3.84 0.43
C ILE A 51 -1.89 -3.78 0.72
N CYS A 52 -2.73 -4.53 0.01
CA CYS A 52 -4.17 -4.58 0.29
C CYS A 52 -4.48 -5.02 1.73
N LEU A 53 -3.67 -5.92 2.30
CA LEU A 53 -3.88 -6.43 3.65
C LEU A 53 -3.39 -5.45 4.72
N ILE A 54 -2.21 -4.86 4.52
CA ILE A 54 -1.54 -3.99 5.49
C ILE A 54 -1.49 -2.51 5.06
N TRP A 55 -2.45 -2.06 4.25
CA TRP A 55 -2.48 -0.71 3.68
C TRP A 55 -2.33 0.44 4.69
N PRO A 56 -2.91 0.41 5.91
CA PRO A 56 -2.76 1.52 6.85
C PRO A 56 -1.30 1.72 7.27
N LEU A 57 -0.57 0.62 7.46
CA LEU A 57 0.85 0.64 7.80
C LEU A 57 1.69 1.13 6.62
N VAL A 58 1.30 0.76 5.39
CA VAL A 58 1.97 1.23 4.17
C VAL A 58 1.85 2.75 4.05
N ILE A 59 0.64 3.32 4.23
CA ILE A 59 0.44 4.77 4.24
C ILE A 59 1.25 5.42 5.36
N TYR A 60 1.19 4.90 6.59
CA TYR A 60 1.95 5.44 7.71
C TYR A 60 3.44 5.51 7.39
N ARG A 61 4.01 4.41 6.90
CA ARG A 61 5.43 4.34 6.52
C ARG A 61 5.74 5.30 5.37
N TRP A 62 4.85 5.43 4.39
CA TRP A 62 5.02 6.35 3.27
C TRP A 62 5.09 7.81 3.74
N VAL A 63 4.18 8.23 4.62
CA VAL A 63 4.16 9.58 5.20
C VAL A 63 5.39 9.84 6.07
N VAL A 64 5.83 8.86 6.86
CA VAL A 64 7.03 8.98 7.71
C VAL A 64 8.30 9.13 6.87
N LEU A 65 8.43 8.35 5.78
CA LEU A 65 9.56 8.47 4.85
C LEU A 65 9.59 9.83 4.15
N GLU A 66 8.42 10.36 3.78
CA GLU A 66 8.30 11.69 3.19
C GLU A 66 8.78 12.78 4.17
N LYS A 67 8.33 12.73 5.43
CA LYS A 67 8.76 13.70 6.47
C LYS A 67 10.27 13.65 6.77
N HIS A 68 10.87 12.46 6.80
CA HIS A 68 12.31 12.34 7.04
C HIS A 68 13.17 12.75 5.83
N GLY A 69 12.64 12.67 4.62
CA GLY A 69 13.30 13.20 3.42
C GLY A 69 13.39 14.72 3.40
N GLU A 70 12.40 15.42 3.99
CA GLU A 70 12.38 16.88 4.10
C GLU A 70 13.36 17.40 5.17
N ALA A 71 13.52 16.70 6.29
CA ALA A 71 14.39 17.12 7.39
C ALA A 71 15.90 17.14 7.06
N ARG A 72 16.31 16.67 5.87
CA ARG A 72 17.70 16.63 5.41
C ARG A 72 18.00 17.62 4.26
N ARG A 73 17.03 18.44 3.84
CA ARG A 73 17.26 19.58 2.93
C ARG A 73 17.39 20.87 3.72
#